data_AF-A0A2D7HF60-F1
#
_entry.id   AF-A0A2D7HF60-F1
#
_cell.length_a   1.000
_cell.length_b   1.000
_cell.length_c   1.000
_cell.angle_alpha   90.00
_cell.angle_beta   90.00
_cell.angle_gamma   90.00
#
_symmetry.space_group_name_H-M   'P 1'
#
loop_
_entity.id
_entity.type
_entity.pdbx_description
1 polymer ?
#
loop_
_entity_poly.entity_id
_entity_poly.type
_entity_poly.pdbx_seq_one_letter_code
_entity_poly.pdbx_strand_id
1 'polypeptide(L)'
;MISPANLPTPSFGIDQLPAGLAIGLGQTHLPPWATLAIAAPFLLIGLWYWRRLGRSAVIPVRRRIRRFSLLMGGVATIATVMATGWIDPDVRPISYLSGWAVVMVTLFALVVCAVIDAIVSIRLHQRMVDRRLVRDTLRLRGAIERSAGNDSGEGPRNA
;
A
#
# COMPACT_ATOMS: atom_id res chain seq x y z
N MET A 1 23.99 15.09 60.64
CA MET A 1 22.94 15.44 59.66
C MET A 1 23.60 15.57 58.29
N ILE A 2 23.42 14.57 57.42
CA ILE A 2 24.02 14.52 56.08
C ILE A 2 22.95 15.01 55.11
N SER A 3 23.24 16.07 54.36
CA SER A 3 22.33 16.69 53.40
C SER A 3 22.15 15.80 52.16
N PRO A 4 20.94 15.33 51.82
CA PRO A 4 20.71 14.37 50.74
C PRO A 4 20.58 15.00 49.33
N ALA A 5 21.17 16.16 49.06
CA ALA A 5 20.82 16.99 47.89
C ALA A 5 21.72 16.88 46.64
N ASN A 6 22.65 15.91 46.55
CA ASN A 6 23.58 15.82 45.42
C ASN A 6 23.64 14.41 44.80
N LEU A 7 22.48 13.89 44.40
CA LEU A 7 22.47 12.80 43.43
C LEU A 7 22.62 13.42 42.03
N PRO A 8 23.66 13.06 41.25
CA PRO A 8 23.73 13.44 39.85
C PRO A 8 22.52 12.80 39.17
N THR A 9 21.54 13.61 38.80
CA THR A 9 20.51 13.19 37.87
C THR A 9 21.22 12.77 36.59
N PRO A 10 21.10 11.51 36.13
CA PRO A 10 21.60 11.15 34.81
C PRO A 10 20.76 11.91 33.80
N SER A 11 21.24 13.10 33.41
CA SER A 11 20.82 13.74 32.19
C SER A 11 21.26 12.79 31.08
N PHE A 12 20.33 12.00 30.55
CA PHE A 12 20.47 11.38 29.24
C PHE A 12 20.62 12.53 28.25
N GLY A 13 21.86 13.01 28.12
CA GLY A 13 22.24 14.12 27.26
C GLY A 13 22.00 13.67 25.83
N ILE A 14 21.00 14.29 25.21
CA ILE A 14 20.80 14.26 23.75
C ILE A 14 22.10 14.72 23.05
N ASP A 15 22.95 15.44 23.77
CA ASP A 15 24.29 15.92 23.45
C ASP A 15 25.32 14.81 23.13
N GLN A 16 25.05 13.55 23.50
CA GLN A 16 25.92 12.40 23.18
C GLN A 16 25.53 11.65 21.91
N LEU A 17 24.51 12.09 21.17
CA LEU A 17 24.27 11.54 19.84
C LEU A 17 25.49 11.85 18.97
N PRO A 18 26.15 10.83 18.37
CA PRO A 18 27.36 11.06 17.61
C PRO A 18 27.05 12.10 16.52
N ALA A 19 27.89 13.13 16.40
CA ALA A 19 27.66 14.26 15.51
C ALA A 19 27.28 13.84 14.07
N GLY A 20 27.74 12.66 13.62
CA GLY A 20 27.34 12.07 12.34
C GLY A 20 25.84 11.70 12.22
N LEU A 21 25.17 11.30 13.29
CA LEU A 21 23.71 11.08 13.32
C LEU A 21 22.94 12.40 13.27
N ALA A 22 23.43 13.45 13.96
CA ALA A 22 22.81 14.78 13.94
C ALA A 22 22.96 15.46 12.57
N ILE A 23 24.13 15.36 11.95
CA ILE A 23 24.44 15.93 10.63
C ILE A 23 23.64 15.22 9.51
N GLY A 24 23.36 13.92 9.67
CA GLY A 24 22.55 13.15 8.70
C GLY A 24 21.04 13.44 8.76
N LEU A 25 20.52 13.84 9.92
CA LEU A 25 19.08 14.07 10.11
C LEU A 25 18.64 15.50 9.74
N GLY A 26 19.55 16.48 9.80
CA GLY A 26 19.29 17.91 9.51
C GLY A 26 19.25 18.29 8.03
N GLN A 27 19.78 17.47 7.12
CA GLN A 27 19.87 17.81 5.69
C GLN A 27 18.67 17.40 4.82
N THR A 28 17.55 17.00 5.43
CA THR A 28 16.33 16.67 4.64
C THR A 28 15.36 17.83 4.51
N HIS A 29 15.69 19.00 5.08
CA HIS A 29 14.86 20.19 5.00
C HIS A 29 14.92 20.79 3.58
N LEU A 30 13.99 20.35 2.74
CA LEU A 30 13.77 20.93 1.43
C LEU A 30 12.87 22.17 1.60
N PRO A 31 13.08 23.23 0.82
CA PRO A 31 12.21 24.38 0.90
C PRO A 31 10.76 23.96 0.56
N PRO A 32 9.74 24.52 1.23
CA PRO A 32 8.35 24.05 1.12
C PRO A 32 7.80 23.98 -0.32
N TRP A 33 8.31 24.82 -1.21
CA TRP A 33 7.94 24.81 -2.62
C TRP A 33 8.49 23.59 -3.38
N ALA A 34 9.67 23.09 -3.01
CA ALA A 34 10.29 21.91 -3.63
C ALA A 34 9.56 20.62 -3.22
N THR A 35 9.17 20.51 -1.95
CA THR A 35 8.34 19.39 -1.47
C THR A 35 6.96 19.40 -2.13
N LEU A 36 6.35 20.58 -2.30
CA LEU A 36 5.11 20.74 -3.07
C LEU A 36 5.26 20.34 -4.54
N ALA A 37 6.34 20.77 -5.20
CA ALA A 37 6.61 20.46 -6.60
C ALA A 37 6.77 18.95 -6.84
N ILE A 38 7.35 18.22 -5.88
CA ILE A 38 7.46 16.76 -5.93
C ILE A 38 6.12 16.10 -5.61
N ALA A 39 5.38 16.57 -4.61
CA ALA A 39 4.13 15.94 -4.18
C ALA A 39 2.96 16.15 -5.16
N ALA A 40 2.89 17.32 -5.81
CA ALA A 40 1.84 17.68 -6.75
C ALA A 40 1.63 16.63 -7.87
N PRO A 41 2.67 16.16 -8.59
CA PRO A 41 2.49 15.12 -9.61
C PRO A 41 2.00 13.79 -9.02
N PHE A 42 2.46 13.37 -7.84
CA PHE A 42 1.95 12.14 -7.21
C PHE A 42 0.46 12.26 -6.86
N LEU A 43 0.03 13.39 -6.31
CA LEU A 43 -1.38 13.65 -6.02
C LEU A 43 -2.22 13.74 -7.29
N LEU A 44 -1.71 14.39 -8.34
CA LEU A 44 -2.38 14.50 -9.64
C LEU A 44 -2.51 13.14 -10.33
N ILE A 45 -1.45 12.33 -10.34
CA ILE A 45 -1.48 10.96 -10.89
C ILE A 45 -2.44 10.09 -10.08
N GLY A 46 -2.39 10.18 -8.75
CA GLY A 46 -3.32 9.46 -7.86
C GLY A 46 -4.78 9.83 -8.12
N LEU A 47 -5.08 11.13 -8.25
CA LEU A 47 -6.42 11.64 -8.54
C LEU A 47 -6.88 11.27 -9.96
N TRP A 48 -6.00 11.35 -10.94
CA TRP A 48 -6.28 10.92 -12.31
C TRP A 48 -6.60 9.42 -12.36
N TYR A 49 -5.79 8.60 -11.69
CA TYR A 49 -5.99 7.16 -11.59
C TYR A 49 -7.29 6.83 -10.85
N TRP A 50 -7.62 7.56 -9.79
CA TRP A 50 -8.90 7.47 -9.08
C TRP A 50 -10.10 7.70 -10.01
N ARG A 51 -10.06 8.80 -10.79
CA ARG A 51 -11.11 9.12 -11.76
C ARG A 51 -11.21 8.06 -12.86
N ARG A 52 -10.08 7.53 -13.33
CA ARG A 52 -10.03 6.46 -14.34
C ARG A 52 -10.61 5.15 -13.82
N LEU A 53 -10.33 4.78 -12.56
CA LEU A 53 -10.87 3.58 -11.92
C LEU A 53 -12.40 3.56 -11.84
N GLY A 54 -13.05 4.73 -11.87
CA GLY A 54 -14.50 4.89 -11.87
C GLY A 54 -15.19 4.42 -13.17
N ARG A 55 -14.45 4.35 -14.29
CA ARG A 55 -15.00 4.04 -15.61
C ARG A 55 -14.92 2.58 -16.02
N SER A 56 -13.97 1.81 -15.48
CA SER A 56 -13.78 0.41 -15.86
C SER A 56 -14.69 -0.53 -15.04
N ALA A 57 -15.46 -1.36 -15.75
CA ALA A 57 -16.43 -2.33 -15.25
C ALA A 57 -15.76 -3.52 -14.52
N VAL A 58 -15.07 -3.23 -13.41
CA VAL A 58 -14.38 -4.22 -12.58
C VAL A 58 -15.19 -4.44 -11.30
N ILE A 59 -15.22 -5.69 -10.82
CA ILE A 59 -15.94 -6.15 -9.62
C ILE A 59 -15.85 -5.10 -8.48
N PRO A 60 -16.97 -4.66 -7.89
CA PRO A 60 -17.04 -3.49 -7.00
C PRO A 60 -16.13 -3.58 -5.76
N VAL A 61 -15.81 -4.80 -5.31
CA VAL A 61 -14.91 -5.05 -4.17
C VAL A 61 -13.48 -4.61 -4.48
N ARG A 62 -12.93 -4.90 -5.67
CA ARG A 62 -11.57 -4.48 -6.08
C ARG A 62 -11.45 -2.96 -6.19
N ARG A 63 -12.56 -2.27 -6.52
CA ARG A 63 -12.60 -0.81 -6.63
C ARG A 63 -12.50 -0.13 -5.25
N ARG A 64 -13.14 -0.68 -4.22
CA ARG A 64 -13.10 -0.11 -2.86
C ARG A 64 -11.70 -0.20 -2.25
N ILE A 65 -11.01 -1.32 -2.42
CA ILE A 65 -9.68 -1.51 -1.82
C ILE A 65 -8.63 -0.60 -2.47
N ARG A 66 -8.60 -0.51 -3.80
CA ARG A 66 -7.71 0.43 -4.51
C ARG A 66 -7.97 1.89 -4.14
N ARG A 67 -9.23 2.24 -3.87
CA ARG A 67 -9.60 3.57 -3.37
C ARG A 67 -9.04 3.80 -1.96
N PHE A 68 -9.15 2.85 -1.04
CA PHE A 68 -8.54 3.01 0.28
C PHE A 68 -7.02 3.17 0.22
N SER A 69 -6.32 2.38 -0.61
CA SER A 69 -4.86 2.53 -0.78
C SER A 69 -4.47 3.89 -1.38
N LEU A 70 -5.23 4.41 -2.34
CA LEU A 70 -4.98 5.75 -2.90
C LEU A 70 -5.22 6.87 -1.87
N LEU A 71 -6.25 6.75 -1.04
CA LEU A 71 -6.51 7.72 0.04
C LEU A 71 -5.35 7.69 1.05
N MET A 72 -4.93 6.50 1.49
CA MET A 72 -3.79 6.37 2.40
C MET A 72 -2.48 6.88 1.77
N GLY A 73 -2.29 6.65 0.47
CA GLY A 73 -1.17 7.22 -0.28
C GLY A 73 -1.18 8.75 -0.26
N GLY A 74 -2.32 9.38 -0.52
CA GLY A 74 -2.47 10.84 -0.45
C GLY A 74 -2.20 11.39 0.95
N VAL A 75 -2.73 10.75 1.99
CA VAL A 75 -2.47 11.13 3.39
C VAL A 75 -0.99 11.00 3.71
N ALA A 76 -0.33 9.92 3.31
CA ALA A 76 1.11 9.74 3.49
C ALA A 76 1.90 10.84 2.78
N THR A 77 1.56 11.16 1.53
CA THR A 77 2.22 12.24 0.77
C THR A 77 2.09 13.58 1.48
N ILE A 78 0.89 13.93 1.96
CA ILE A 78 0.64 15.20 2.67
C ILE A 78 1.43 15.23 3.99
N ALA A 79 1.42 14.14 4.75
CA ALA A 79 2.16 14.03 6.01
C ALA A 79 3.68 14.19 5.78
N THR A 80 4.22 13.57 4.73
CA THR A 80 5.63 13.69 4.35
C THR A 80 5.99 15.12 3.95
N VAL A 81 5.15 15.80 3.17
CA VAL A 81 5.36 17.20 2.77
C VAL A 81 5.38 18.13 3.98
N MET A 82 4.46 17.93 4.93
CA MET A 82 4.43 18.70 6.18
C MET A 82 5.69 18.46 7.02
N ALA A 83 6.12 17.21 7.17
CA ALA A 83 7.29 16.85 7.97
C ALA A 83 8.61 17.35 7.37
N THR A 84 8.72 17.37 6.03
CA THR A 84 9.98 17.74 5.33
C THR A 84 10.09 19.22 4.96
N GLY A 85 8.96 19.92 4.78
CA GLY A 85 8.96 21.30 4.31
C GLY A 85 8.68 22.37 5.38
N TRP A 86 7.99 22.01 6.47
CA TRP A 86 7.47 23.00 7.44
C TRP A 86 8.01 22.87 8.86
N ILE A 87 8.61 21.73 9.22
CA ILE A 87 9.12 21.51 10.57
C ILE A 87 10.63 21.67 10.57
N ASP A 88 11.09 22.81 11.09
CA ASP A 88 12.50 23.10 11.28
C ASP A 88 13.07 22.23 12.43
N PRO A 89 14.01 21.30 12.15
CA PRO A 89 14.58 20.41 13.16
C PRO A 89 15.39 21.17 14.21
N ASP A 90 15.97 22.32 13.85
CA ASP A 90 16.86 23.08 14.73
C ASP A 90 16.07 23.89 15.77
N VAL A 91 14.82 24.24 15.46
CA VAL A 91 13.94 25.01 16.34
C VAL A 91 13.03 24.08 17.17
N ARG A 92 12.56 22.96 16.61
CA ARG A 92 11.57 22.07 17.26
C ARG A 92 11.85 20.57 17.02
N PRO A 93 12.87 20.00 17.69
CA PRO A 93 13.30 18.61 17.47
C PRO A 93 12.22 17.57 17.83
N ILE A 94 11.43 17.80 18.89
CA ILE A 94 10.34 16.89 19.30
C ILE A 94 9.21 16.87 18.26
N SER A 95 8.85 18.03 17.71
CA SER A 95 7.84 18.13 16.65
C SER A 95 8.32 17.49 15.35
N TYR A 96 9.61 17.62 15.04
CA TYR A 96 10.22 16.99 13.87
C TYR A 96 10.19 15.46 13.99
N LEU A 97 10.61 14.91 15.14
CA LEU A 97 10.62 13.47 15.37
C LEU A 97 9.21 12.87 15.36
N SER A 98 8.23 13.54 15.98
CA SER A 98 6.83 13.09 15.95
C SER A 98 6.22 13.16 14.54
N GLY A 99 6.59 14.16 13.73
CA GLY A 99 6.22 14.22 12.31
C GLY A 99 6.72 13.01 11.54
N TRP A 100 8.00 12.65 11.70
CA TRP A 100 8.58 11.44 11.08
C TRP A 100 7.95 10.14 11.60
N ALA A 101 7.61 10.07 12.89
CA ALA A 101 6.90 8.92 13.44
C ALA A 101 5.52 8.75 12.77
N VAL A 102 4.77 9.84 12.55
CA VAL A 102 3.49 9.82 11.81
C VAL A 102 3.70 9.36 10.37
N VAL A 103 4.74 9.84 9.69
CA VAL A 103 5.09 9.39 8.33
C VAL A 103 5.35 7.90 8.29
N MET A 104 6.18 7.38 9.21
CA MET A 104 6.51 5.94 9.28
C MET A 104 5.29 5.08 9.58
N VAL A 105 4.45 5.48 10.54
CA VAL A 105 3.20 4.76 10.86
C VAL A 105 2.25 4.76 9.66
N THR A 106 2.13 5.88 8.95
CA THR A 106 1.27 5.98 7.77
C THR A 106 1.79 5.12 6.63
N LEU A 107 3.11 5.12 6.37
CA LEU A 107 3.74 4.24 5.39
C LEU A 107 3.56 2.77 5.74
N PHE A 108 3.74 2.41 7.02
CA PHE A 108 3.52 1.04 7.49
C PHE A 108 2.06 0.60 7.27
N ALA A 109 1.09 1.44 7.65
CA ALA A 109 -0.32 1.17 7.39
C ALA A 109 -0.62 0.99 5.89
N LEU A 110 0.03 1.80 5.03
CA LEU A 110 -0.10 1.69 3.57
C LEU A 110 0.44 0.35 3.06
N VAL A 111 1.60 -0.09 3.54
CA VAL A 111 2.18 -1.40 3.20
C VAL A 111 1.25 -2.53 3.65
N VAL A 112 0.72 -2.48 4.87
CA VAL A 112 -0.23 -3.48 5.37
C VAL A 112 -1.49 -3.51 4.49
N CYS A 113 -2.05 -2.37 4.14
CA CYS A 113 -3.18 -2.29 3.21
C CYS A 113 -2.84 -2.89 1.83
N ALA A 114 -1.65 -2.62 1.30
CA ALA A 114 -1.20 -3.17 0.03
C ALA A 114 -1.05 -4.70 0.07
N VAL A 115 -0.51 -5.25 1.16
CA VAL A 115 -0.40 -6.70 1.38
C VAL A 115 -1.79 -7.33 1.46
N ILE A 116 -2.71 -6.74 2.22
CA ILE A 116 -4.10 -7.23 2.31
C ILE A 116 -4.75 -7.21 0.92
N ASP A 117 -4.57 -6.14 0.13
CA ASP A 117 -5.10 -6.08 -1.24
C ASP A 117 -4.50 -7.17 -2.13
N ALA A 118 -3.20 -7.42 -2.04
CA ALA A 118 -2.53 -8.48 -2.79
C ALA A 118 -3.08 -9.86 -2.43
N ILE A 119 -3.25 -10.16 -1.13
CA ILE A 119 -3.82 -11.42 -0.65
C ILE A 119 -5.27 -11.59 -1.12
N VAL A 120 -6.09 -10.55 -0.98
CA VAL A 120 -7.49 -10.58 -1.45
C VAL A 120 -7.56 -10.76 -2.97
N SER A 121 -6.68 -10.09 -3.71
CA SER A 121 -6.55 -10.22 -5.16
C SER A 121 -6.23 -11.65 -5.59
N ILE A 122 -5.27 -12.29 -4.92
CA ILE A 122 -4.87 -13.69 -5.17
C ILE A 122 -6.02 -14.63 -4.85
N ARG A 123 -6.66 -14.49 -3.67
CA ARG A 123 -7.80 -15.33 -3.28
C ARG A 123 -8.98 -15.21 -4.24
N LEU A 124 -9.28 -14.01 -4.73
CA LEU A 124 -10.32 -13.83 -5.76
C LEU A 124 -9.93 -14.50 -7.08
N HIS A 125 -8.67 -14.41 -7.47
CA HIS A 125 -8.19 -15.02 -8.71
C HIS A 125 -8.31 -16.55 -8.65
N GLN A 126 -7.88 -17.16 -7.54
CA GLN A 126 -8.02 -18.61 -7.31
C GLN A 126 -9.48 -19.06 -7.43
N ARG A 127 -10.42 -18.36 -6.75
CA ARG A 127 -11.86 -18.67 -6.85
C ARG A 127 -12.43 -18.54 -8.27
N MET A 128 -11.90 -17.62 -9.08
CA MET A 128 -12.31 -17.50 -10.48
C MET A 128 -11.74 -18.61 -11.35
N VAL A 129 -10.49 -19.02 -11.10
CA VAL A 129 -9.83 -20.14 -11.80
C VAL A 129 -10.56 -21.44 -11.51
N ASP A 130 -10.88 -21.73 -10.24
CA ASP A 130 -11.60 -22.94 -9.84
C ASP A 130 -12.96 -23.05 -10.55
N ARG A 131 -13.71 -21.96 -10.60
CA ARG A 131 -15.02 -21.93 -11.29
C ARG A 131 -14.90 -22.13 -12.80
N ARG A 132 -13.82 -21.65 -13.42
CA ARG A 132 -13.58 -21.86 -14.86
C ARG A 132 -13.20 -23.30 -15.14
N LEU A 133 -12.32 -23.89 -14.32
CA LEU A 133 -11.92 -25.29 -14.43
C LEU A 133 -13.14 -26.23 -14.31
N VAL A 134 -14.01 -26.01 -13.31
CA VAL A 134 -15.24 -26.82 -13.17
C VAL A 134 -16.13 -26.71 -14.41
N ARG A 135 -16.29 -25.50 -14.97
CA ARG A 135 -17.10 -25.29 -16.17
C ARG A 135 -16.50 -25.95 -17.41
N ASP A 136 -15.19 -25.90 -17.57
CA ASP A 136 -14.51 -26.50 -18.72
C ASP A 136 -14.50 -28.03 -18.64
N THR A 137 -14.33 -28.60 -17.45
CA THR A 137 -14.48 -30.05 -17.22
C THR A 137 -15.90 -30.54 -17.53
N LEU A 138 -16.93 -29.79 -17.13
CA LEU A 138 -18.32 -30.13 -17.46
C LEU A 138 -18.60 -30.05 -18.97
N ARG A 139 -18.01 -29.06 -19.66
CA ARG A 139 -18.10 -28.95 -21.12
C ARG A 139 -17.41 -30.09 -21.85
N LEU A 140 -16.21 -30.47 -21.40
CA LEU A 140 -15.46 -31.61 -21.93
C LEU A 140 -16.24 -32.92 -21.76
N ARG A 141 -16.79 -33.16 -20.56
CA ARG A 141 -17.61 -34.34 -20.30
C ARG A 141 -18.83 -34.42 -21.22
N GLY A 142 -19.56 -33.31 -21.37
CA GLY A 142 -20.72 -33.25 -22.27
C GLY A 142 -20.36 -33.30 -23.77
N ALA A 143 -19.11 -33.05 -24.15
CA ALA A 143 -18.63 -33.26 -25.52
C ALA A 143 -18.29 -34.74 -25.76
N ILE A 144 -17.61 -35.40 -24.80
CA ILE A 144 -17.28 -36.83 -24.87
C ILE A 144 -18.56 -37.68 -24.92
N GLU A 145 -19.56 -37.40 -24.08
CA GLU A 145 -20.84 -38.11 -24.08
C GLU A 145 -21.57 -37.97 -25.43
N ARG A 146 -21.49 -36.80 -26.08
CA ARG A 146 -22.05 -36.58 -27.41
C ARG A 146 -21.30 -37.33 -28.50
N SER A 147 -19.96 -37.36 -28.46
CA SER A 147 -19.17 -38.14 -29.41
C SER A 147 -19.41 -39.64 -29.25
N ALA A 148 -19.45 -40.15 -28.02
CA ALA A 148 -19.71 -41.57 -27.75
C ALA A 148 -21.12 -42.01 -28.19
N GLY A 149 -22.13 -41.16 -28.01
CA GLY A 149 -23.49 -41.43 -28.50
C GLY A 149 -23.62 -41.40 -30.02
N ASN A 150 -22.80 -40.62 -30.72
CA ASN A 150 -22.79 -40.57 -32.17
C ASN A 150 -22.09 -41.79 -32.79
N ASP A 151 -21.01 -42.25 -32.16
CA ASP A 151 -20.24 -43.43 -32.61
C ASP A 151 -20.99 -44.76 -32.41
N SER A 152 -21.94 -44.81 -31.47
CA SER A 152 -22.76 -46.00 -31.18
C SER A 152 -24.06 -46.07 -32.01
N GLY A 153 -24.42 -44.99 -32.71
CA GLY A 153 -25.55 -44.96 -33.65
C GLY A 153 -25.19 -45.39 -35.08
N GLU A 154 -23.90 -45.46 -35.40
CA GLU A 154 -23.38 -45.86 -36.71
C GLU A 154 -23.02 -47.35 -36.70
N GLY A 155 -24.01 -48.18 -36.39
CA GLY A 155 -23.94 -49.60 -36.75
C GLY A 155 -23.81 -49.73 -38.28
N PRO A 156 -23.04 -50.70 -38.79
CA PRO A 156 -22.79 -50.84 -40.21
C PRO A 156 -24.12 -50.87 -40.95
N ARG A 157 -24.37 -49.83 -41.75
CA ARG A 157 -25.44 -49.84 -42.75
C ARG A 157 -25.06 -50.91 -43.75
N ASN A 158 -25.49 -52.12 -43.46
CA ASN A 158 -25.46 -53.24 -44.38
C ASN A 158 -26.31 -52.90 -45.59
N ALA A 159 -25.80 -53.35 -46.74
CA ALA A 159 -26.37 -53.40 -48.08
C ALA A 159 -26.18 -52.15 -48.95
#